data_AF-A0A937B356-F1
#
_entry.id   AF-A0A937B356-F1
#
_cell.length_a   1.000
_cell.length_b   1.000
_cell.length_c   1.000
_cell.angle_alpha   90.00
_cell.angle_beta   90.00
_cell.angle_gamma   90.00
#
_symmetry.space_group_name_H-M   'P 1'
#
loop_
_entity.id
_entity.type
_entity.pdbx_description
1 polymer ?
#
loop_
_entity_poly.entity_id
_entity_poly.type
_entity_poly.pdbx_seq_one_letter_code
_entity_poly.pdbx_strand_id
1 'polypeptide(L)'
;MQNVGFWVKKLFYDKRLSIDSTVSCASCHKQSRGFADNVSLTPGVFGRAGVTNAPTLANIAYHPYFTREGGLPTVEMQVLVPIAEHNEFGFNIVEIEQRLKADAAYQEMAMKAYGRSLDPFVITRSISTYERSIISGNSKYDDYTHGKAILSKEEMLGKDLFFSEKTNCSQCHSGFNFTNYEFKNNGLYEIYSHPGRFRLTKKESDVALFKTPSLRNVGFTAPYMHDGSIATLTEVVNHYNSGGRNHIHKSNLIRPLGLTENEKKALVAFLHTLDDYVLLTNPYLSE
;
A
#
# COMPACT_ATOMS: atom_id res chain seq x y z
N MET A 1 -11.66 25.81 -9.54
CA MET A 1 -11.30 24.52 -8.90
C MET A 1 -11.01 23.39 -9.90
N GLN A 2 -11.58 23.38 -11.11
CA GLN A 2 -11.35 22.30 -12.10
C GLN A 2 -9.88 22.08 -12.54
N ASN A 3 -9.02 23.12 -12.56
CA ASN A 3 -7.61 22.95 -12.97
C ASN A 3 -6.63 22.58 -11.84
N VAL A 4 -7.05 22.64 -10.57
CA VAL A 4 -6.13 22.35 -9.44
C VAL A 4 -5.98 20.83 -9.22
N GLY A 5 -7.01 20.03 -9.52
CA GLY A 5 -6.92 18.56 -9.46
C GLY A 5 -6.08 17.94 -10.58
N PHE A 6 -6.02 18.58 -11.75
CA PHE A 6 -5.32 18.04 -12.92
C PHE A 6 -3.80 17.99 -12.75
N TRP A 7 -3.20 18.99 -12.08
CA TRP A 7 -1.75 19.11 -12.01
C TRP A 7 -1.10 18.32 -10.86
N VAL A 8 -1.80 18.16 -9.73
CA VAL A 8 -1.30 17.33 -8.62
C VAL A 8 -1.17 15.87 -9.07
N LYS A 9 -2.10 15.43 -9.93
CA LYS A 9 -2.04 14.17 -10.66
C LYS A 9 -0.85 14.14 -11.61
N LYS A 10 -0.63 15.19 -12.42
CA LYS A 10 0.50 15.26 -13.35
C LYS A 10 1.85 14.93 -12.70
N LEU A 11 2.13 15.47 -11.51
CA LEU A 11 3.38 15.15 -10.79
C LEU A 11 3.52 13.65 -10.45
N PHE A 12 2.43 12.98 -10.08
CA PHE A 12 2.46 11.55 -9.75
C PHE A 12 2.85 10.66 -10.96
N TYR A 13 2.52 11.12 -12.18
CA TYR A 13 2.83 10.42 -13.43
C TYR A 13 4.12 10.92 -14.10
N ASP A 14 4.68 12.05 -13.67
CA ASP A 14 5.84 12.68 -14.29
C ASP A 14 7.15 11.93 -14.02
N LYS A 15 7.73 11.36 -15.08
CA LYS A 15 8.98 10.61 -14.99
C LYS A 15 10.19 11.50 -14.71
N ARG A 16 10.11 12.81 -14.96
CA ARG A 16 11.20 13.75 -14.67
C ARG A 16 11.57 13.80 -13.18
N LEU A 17 10.75 13.21 -12.31
CA LEU A 17 11.05 13.03 -10.89
C LEU A 17 12.17 11.99 -10.63
N SER A 18 12.51 11.11 -11.56
CA SER A 18 13.61 10.16 -11.40
C SER A 18 14.91 10.65 -12.04
N ILE A 19 16.06 10.20 -11.54
CA ILE A 19 17.37 10.72 -12.00
C ILE A 19 17.57 10.58 -13.51
N ASP A 20 17.14 9.45 -14.08
CA ASP A 20 17.23 9.09 -15.50
C ASP A 20 15.96 9.39 -16.31
N SER A 21 14.94 9.99 -15.70
CA SER A 21 13.62 10.26 -16.29
C SER A 21 12.87 9.03 -16.84
N THR A 22 13.09 7.84 -16.29
CA THR A 22 12.46 6.59 -16.73
C THR A 22 11.26 6.15 -15.89
N VAL A 23 11.21 6.53 -14.60
CA VAL A 23 10.20 6.09 -13.63
C VAL A 23 9.46 7.25 -12.99
N SER A 24 8.20 7.01 -12.62
CA SER A 24 7.31 7.91 -11.88
C SER A 24 6.59 7.14 -10.78
N CYS A 25 5.81 7.81 -9.92
CA CYS A 25 5.09 7.12 -8.84
C CYS A 25 4.13 6.07 -9.43
N ALA A 26 3.46 6.41 -10.54
CA ALA A 26 2.58 5.51 -11.28
C ALA A 26 3.29 4.31 -11.92
N SER A 27 4.62 4.31 -12.03
CA SER A 27 5.37 3.15 -12.54
C SER A 27 5.30 1.97 -11.57
N CYS A 28 5.29 2.27 -10.26
CA CYS A 28 5.18 1.29 -9.18
C CYS A 28 3.75 1.16 -8.67
N HIS A 29 2.98 2.26 -8.64
CA HIS A 29 1.64 2.33 -8.07
C HIS A 29 0.58 2.39 -9.17
N LYS A 30 0.24 1.23 -9.74
CA LYS A 30 -0.63 1.10 -10.90
C LYS A 30 -2.09 1.16 -10.50
N GLN A 31 -2.85 2.14 -11.01
CA GLN A 31 -4.28 2.29 -10.71
C GLN A 31 -5.07 0.99 -10.97
N SER A 32 -4.78 0.30 -12.08
CA SER A 32 -5.39 -0.99 -12.45
C SER A 32 -5.11 -2.15 -11.47
N ARG A 33 -4.24 -1.91 -10.48
CA ARG A 33 -3.87 -2.83 -9.38
C ARG A 33 -4.18 -2.21 -8.01
N GLY A 34 -5.18 -1.34 -7.94
CA GLY A 34 -5.51 -0.62 -6.71
C GLY A 34 -4.35 0.25 -6.22
N PHE A 35 -3.55 0.82 -7.12
CA PHE A 35 -2.33 1.58 -6.80
C PHE A 35 -1.23 0.78 -6.08
N ALA A 36 -1.20 -0.55 -6.25
CA ALA A 36 -0.03 -1.37 -5.94
C ALA A 36 0.75 -1.72 -7.22
N ASP A 37 1.82 -2.48 -7.08
CA ASP A 37 2.50 -3.09 -8.22
C ASP A 37 2.01 -4.53 -8.47
N ASN A 38 2.42 -5.12 -9.60
CA ASN A 38 2.13 -6.50 -10.00
C ASN A 38 3.37 -7.40 -10.07
N VAL A 39 4.49 -6.97 -9.47
CA VAL A 39 5.73 -7.75 -9.36
C VAL A 39 6.18 -7.80 -7.90
N SER A 40 7.01 -8.78 -7.56
CA SER A 40 7.47 -8.97 -6.17
C SER A 40 8.33 -7.80 -5.70
N LEU A 41 9.31 -7.39 -6.52
CA LEU A 41 10.20 -6.27 -6.26
C LEU A 41 10.18 -5.34 -7.47
N THR A 42 9.73 -4.11 -7.28
CA THR A 42 9.59 -3.15 -8.38
C THR A 42 10.96 -2.67 -8.86
N PRO A 43 11.24 -2.69 -10.17
CA PRO A 43 12.44 -2.06 -10.71
C PRO A 43 12.32 -0.52 -10.68
N GLY A 44 13.33 0.16 -10.14
CA GLY A 44 13.47 1.61 -10.25
C GLY A 44 14.41 2.05 -11.38
N VAL A 45 15.05 3.19 -11.19
CA VAL A 45 16.00 3.77 -12.15
C VAL A 45 17.12 2.81 -12.51
N PHE A 46 17.55 2.87 -13.77
CA PHE A 46 18.55 1.95 -14.35
C PHE A 46 18.20 0.45 -14.21
N GLY A 47 16.94 0.10 -13.95
CA GLY A 47 16.49 -1.28 -13.75
C GLY A 47 16.92 -1.91 -12.42
N ARG A 48 17.31 -1.09 -11.43
CA ARG A 48 17.69 -1.57 -10.09
C ARG A 48 16.49 -2.20 -9.39
N ALA A 49 16.65 -3.39 -8.83
CA ALA A 49 15.58 -4.04 -8.08
C ALA A 49 15.31 -3.32 -6.76
N GLY A 50 14.04 -3.07 -6.45
CA GLY A 50 13.60 -2.65 -5.14
C GLY A 50 13.85 -3.70 -4.06
N VAL A 51 13.67 -3.31 -2.80
CA VAL A 51 13.95 -4.19 -1.63
C VAL A 51 12.69 -4.77 -1.00
N THR A 52 11.52 -4.26 -1.37
CA THR A 52 10.20 -4.69 -0.88
C THR A 52 9.15 -4.58 -1.97
N ASN A 53 8.04 -5.30 -1.81
CA ASN A 53 6.87 -5.15 -2.65
C ASN A 53 6.22 -3.77 -2.43
N ALA A 54 5.86 -3.07 -3.52
CA ALA A 54 5.21 -1.77 -3.46
C ALA A 54 3.72 -1.92 -3.06
N PRO A 55 3.30 -1.35 -1.92
CA PRO A 55 1.94 -1.51 -1.41
C PRO A 55 0.94 -0.65 -2.19
N THR A 56 -0.35 -0.95 -2.01
CA THR A 56 -1.44 -0.08 -2.46
C THR A 56 -1.36 1.31 -1.82
N LEU A 57 -1.69 2.35 -2.60
CA LEU A 57 -1.91 3.72 -2.09
C LEU A 57 -3.38 4.01 -1.77
N ALA A 58 -4.28 3.02 -1.87
CA ALA A 58 -5.67 3.20 -1.51
C ALA A 58 -5.80 3.55 -0.02
N ASN A 59 -6.63 4.55 0.28
CA ASN A 59 -6.98 5.01 1.62
C ASN A 59 -5.80 5.52 2.45
N ILE A 60 -4.69 5.96 1.83
CA ILE A 60 -3.53 6.38 2.62
C ILE A 60 -3.75 7.66 3.45
N ALA A 61 -4.78 8.43 3.13
CA ALA A 61 -5.24 9.57 3.92
C ALA A 61 -5.59 9.21 5.37
N TYR A 62 -5.96 7.95 5.63
CA TYR A 62 -6.34 7.46 6.96
C TYR A 62 -5.19 6.77 7.71
N HIS A 63 -4.00 6.66 7.11
CA HIS A 63 -2.85 6.06 7.78
C HIS A 63 -2.33 6.99 8.89
N PRO A 64 -2.04 6.46 10.10
CA PRO A 64 -1.41 7.24 11.16
C PRO A 64 0.08 7.49 10.91
N TYR A 65 0.71 6.65 10.09
CA TYR A 65 2.12 6.72 9.71
C TYR A 65 2.41 5.83 8.48
N PHE A 66 3.59 6.01 7.89
CA PHE A 66 3.96 5.45 6.59
C PHE A 66 5.23 4.58 6.65
N THR A 67 5.51 3.88 5.54
CA THR A 67 6.44 2.74 5.38
C THR A 67 5.98 1.46 6.09
N ARG A 68 6.64 0.33 5.81
CA ARG A 68 6.34 -0.96 6.43
C ARG A 68 6.94 -1.07 7.83
N GLU A 69 8.04 -0.37 8.07
CA GLU A 69 8.74 -0.23 9.35
C GLU A 69 8.06 0.81 10.25
N GLY A 70 7.27 1.69 9.63
CA GLY A 70 6.61 2.83 10.26
C GLY A 70 7.50 4.07 10.33
N GLY A 71 7.20 4.96 11.29
CA GLY A 71 8.12 6.04 11.67
C GLY A 71 8.00 7.35 10.89
N LEU A 72 7.38 7.36 9.70
CA LEU A 72 7.07 8.60 8.99
C LEU A 72 5.65 9.07 9.32
N PRO A 73 5.45 10.27 9.90
CA PRO A 73 4.14 10.72 10.37
C PRO A 73 3.25 11.31 9.26
N THR A 74 3.79 11.64 8.09
CA THR A 74 3.04 12.34 7.03
C THR A 74 3.36 11.78 5.65
N VAL A 75 2.39 11.91 4.74
CA VAL A 75 2.55 11.54 3.33
C VAL A 75 3.65 12.38 2.69
N GLU A 76 3.74 13.68 3.03
CA GLU A 76 4.75 14.59 2.49
C GLU A 76 6.18 14.12 2.81
N MET A 77 6.40 13.58 4.01
CA MET A 77 7.68 12.97 4.38
C MET A 77 7.89 11.65 3.67
N GLN A 78 6.84 10.85 3.46
CA GLN A 78 6.95 9.60 2.73
C GLN A 78 7.34 9.83 1.26
N VAL A 79 6.83 10.87 0.59
CA VAL A 79 7.19 11.22 -0.80
C VAL A 79 8.70 11.43 -0.99
N LEU A 80 9.41 11.90 0.04
CA LEU A 80 10.85 12.10 -0.02
C LEU A 80 11.65 10.79 -0.03
N VAL A 81 11.09 9.70 0.53
CA VAL A 81 11.75 8.39 0.57
C VAL A 81 12.00 7.81 -0.82
N PRO A 82 10.98 7.59 -1.68
CA PRO A 82 11.20 7.01 -3.00
C PRO A 82 12.07 7.91 -3.87
N ILE A 83 11.96 9.24 -3.70
CA ILE A 83 12.79 10.23 -4.40
C ILE A 83 14.28 9.98 -4.12
N ALA A 84 14.65 9.85 -2.84
CA ALA A 84 16.04 9.68 -2.41
C ALA A 84 16.57 8.24 -2.52
N GLU A 85 15.69 7.24 -2.58
CA GLU A 85 16.09 5.83 -2.61
C GLU A 85 16.75 5.45 -3.93
N HIS A 86 17.97 4.92 -3.86
CA HIS A 86 18.84 4.65 -5.00
C HIS A 86 18.27 3.58 -5.94
N ASN A 87 17.48 2.66 -5.38
CA ASN A 87 16.82 1.60 -6.13
C ASN A 87 15.44 1.99 -6.64
N GLU A 88 14.96 3.21 -6.33
CA GLU A 88 13.66 3.72 -6.77
C GLU A 88 13.85 4.89 -7.74
N PHE A 89 13.80 6.15 -7.28
CA PHE A 89 13.99 7.30 -8.17
C PHE A 89 15.45 7.75 -8.22
N GLY A 90 16.22 7.45 -7.16
CA GLY A 90 17.65 7.69 -7.05
C GLY A 90 18.05 9.15 -7.29
N PHE A 91 17.23 10.10 -6.86
CA PHE A 91 17.37 11.52 -7.22
C PHE A 91 17.27 12.46 -6.01
N ASN A 92 17.47 13.74 -6.25
CA ASN A 92 17.47 14.77 -5.21
C ASN A 92 16.30 15.75 -5.43
N ILE A 93 15.51 16.02 -4.40
CA ILE A 93 14.33 16.89 -4.49
C ILE A 93 14.66 18.34 -4.95
N VAL A 94 15.86 18.84 -4.63
CA VAL A 94 16.33 20.16 -5.07
C VAL A 94 16.70 20.15 -6.55
N GLU A 95 17.28 19.06 -7.04
CA GLU A 95 17.59 18.91 -8.47
C GLU A 95 16.31 18.67 -9.29
N ILE A 96 15.33 17.95 -8.73
CA ILE A 96 13.98 17.85 -9.29
C ILE A 96 13.34 19.23 -9.42
N GLU A 97 13.38 20.03 -8.35
CA GLU A 97 12.88 21.41 -8.39
C GLU A 97 13.52 22.20 -9.53
N GLN A 98 14.86 22.20 -9.65
CA GLN A 98 15.56 22.91 -10.73
C GLN A 98 15.13 22.44 -12.11
N ARG A 99 15.01 21.11 -12.29
CA ARG A 99 14.58 20.49 -13.55
C ARG A 99 13.16 20.90 -13.92
N LEU A 100 12.24 20.87 -12.97
CA LEU A 100 10.84 21.22 -13.19
C LEU A 100 10.60 22.74 -13.29
N LYS A 101 11.48 23.56 -12.71
CA LYS A 101 11.42 25.03 -12.83
C LYS A 101 11.59 25.54 -14.26
N ALA A 102 12.28 24.78 -15.12
CA ALA A 102 12.42 25.10 -16.53
C ALA A 102 11.09 25.00 -17.31
N ASP A 103 10.06 24.37 -16.74
CA ASP A 103 8.73 24.23 -17.32
C ASP A 103 7.80 25.34 -16.80
N ALA A 104 7.48 26.30 -17.67
CA ALA A 104 6.62 27.44 -17.34
C ALA A 104 5.23 27.01 -16.84
N ALA A 105 4.71 25.87 -17.31
CA ALA A 105 3.43 25.37 -16.84
C ALA A 105 3.50 24.98 -15.36
N TYR A 106 4.59 24.35 -14.91
CA TYR A 106 4.75 24.03 -13.47
C TYR A 106 4.85 25.28 -12.61
N GLN A 107 5.49 26.35 -13.09
CA GLN A 107 5.53 27.62 -12.37
C GLN A 107 4.15 28.26 -12.23
N GLU A 108 3.38 28.32 -13.32
CA GLU A 108 2.02 28.86 -13.31
C GLU A 108 1.12 28.05 -12.37
N MET A 109 1.18 26.72 -12.45
CA MET A 109 0.37 25.84 -11.62
C MET A 109 0.74 25.95 -10.13
N ALA A 110 2.03 26.04 -9.79
CA ALA A 110 2.50 26.26 -8.42
C ALA A 110 1.99 27.60 -7.85
N MET A 111 2.13 28.70 -8.61
CA MET A 111 1.64 30.01 -8.20
C MET A 111 0.12 30.02 -8.01
N LYS A 112 -0.62 29.39 -8.91
CA LYS A 112 -2.08 29.32 -8.85
C LYS A 112 -2.60 28.50 -7.66
N ALA A 113 -1.92 27.40 -7.32
CA ALA A 113 -2.37 26.49 -6.27
C ALA A 113 -1.88 26.88 -4.87
N TYR A 114 -0.67 27.44 -4.76
CA TYR A 114 -0.02 27.70 -3.47
C TYR A 114 0.41 29.16 -3.26
N GLY A 115 0.25 30.03 -4.26
CA GLY A 115 0.73 31.42 -4.17
C GLY A 115 2.26 31.54 -4.06
N ARG A 116 3.00 30.51 -4.47
CA ARG A 116 4.47 30.45 -4.39
C ARG A 116 5.05 29.72 -5.60
N SER A 117 6.32 29.99 -5.90
CA SER A 117 7.07 29.27 -6.94
C SER A 117 7.16 27.78 -6.65
N LEU A 118 7.39 26.98 -7.68
CA LEU A 118 7.65 25.55 -7.50
C LEU A 118 8.90 25.36 -6.64
N ASP A 119 8.79 24.58 -5.58
CA ASP A 119 9.87 24.23 -4.66
C ASP A 119 9.56 22.86 -4.02
N PRO A 120 10.46 22.30 -3.18
CA PRO A 120 10.24 20.99 -2.55
C PRO A 120 8.98 20.94 -1.69
N PHE A 121 8.57 22.07 -1.11
CA PHE A 121 7.31 22.16 -0.37
C PHE A 121 6.14 21.94 -1.33
N VAL A 122 6.07 22.70 -2.42
CA VAL A 122 4.99 22.57 -3.42
C VAL A 122 4.96 21.14 -3.99
N ILE A 123 6.10 20.58 -4.38
CA ILE A 123 6.17 19.24 -5.00
C ILE A 123 5.62 18.17 -4.04
N THR A 124 6.14 18.11 -2.82
CA THR A 124 5.73 17.09 -1.83
C THR A 124 4.24 17.20 -1.49
N ARG A 125 3.72 18.40 -1.19
CA ARG A 125 2.30 18.57 -0.82
C ARG A 125 1.36 18.25 -1.98
N SER A 126 1.80 18.46 -3.21
CA SER A 126 0.99 18.21 -4.40
C SER A 126 0.83 16.73 -4.66
N ILE A 127 1.93 15.98 -4.65
CA ILE A 127 1.91 14.52 -4.74
C ILE A 127 1.05 13.96 -3.59
N SER A 128 1.32 14.40 -2.35
CA SER A 128 0.55 13.94 -1.20
C SER A 128 -0.93 14.29 -1.23
N THR A 129 -1.32 15.43 -1.82
CA THR A 129 -2.73 15.80 -2.01
C THR A 129 -3.40 14.86 -3.01
N TYR A 130 -2.72 14.53 -4.11
CA TYR A 130 -3.20 13.53 -5.05
C TYR A 130 -3.34 12.16 -4.39
N GLU A 131 -2.32 11.69 -3.67
CA GLU A 131 -2.37 10.37 -3.03
C GLU A 131 -3.48 10.26 -1.97
N ARG A 132 -3.77 11.35 -1.23
CA ARG A 132 -4.91 11.39 -0.30
C ARG A 132 -6.28 11.30 -0.99
N SER A 133 -6.36 11.61 -2.27
CA SER A 133 -7.60 11.50 -3.04
C SER A 133 -7.89 10.06 -3.51
N ILE A 134 -6.93 9.16 -3.37
CA ILE A 134 -7.07 7.74 -3.72
C ILE A 134 -7.88 7.03 -2.62
N ILE A 135 -9.19 7.23 -2.63
CA ILE A 135 -10.12 6.67 -1.65
C ILE A 135 -10.84 5.45 -2.22
N SER A 136 -10.81 4.36 -1.45
CA SER A 136 -11.53 3.12 -1.67
C SER A 136 -12.61 2.95 -0.61
N GLY A 137 -13.86 2.85 -1.04
CA GLY A 137 -15.02 2.83 -0.16
C GLY A 137 -16.32 2.43 -0.85
N ASN A 138 -16.22 1.84 -2.04
CA ASN A 138 -17.35 1.36 -2.82
C ASN A 138 -17.18 -0.13 -3.17
N SER A 139 -16.58 -0.92 -2.28
CA SER A 139 -16.49 -2.36 -2.46
C SER A 139 -17.84 -3.03 -2.18
N LYS A 140 -18.01 -4.30 -2.60
CA LYS A 140 -19.21 -5.07 -2.29
C LYS A 140 -19.47 -5.16 -0.78
N TYR A 141 -18.42 -5.24 0.03
CA TYR A 141 -18.52 -5.21 1.49
C TYR A 141 -19.04 -3.86 2.01
N ASP A 142 -18.57 -2.73 1.45
CA ASP A 142 -19.12 -1.42 1.81
C ASP A 142 -20.61 -1.35 1.49
N ASP A 143 -21.03 -1.80 0.30
CA ASP A 143 -22.44 -1.85 -0.05
C ASP A 143 -23.25 -2.78 0.86
N TYR A 144 -22.69 -3.93 1.24
CA TYR A 144 -23.31 -4.85 2.19
C TYR A 144 -23.52 -4.19 3.56
N THR A 145 -22.51 -3.52 4.11
CA THR A 145 -22.62 -2.83 5.41
C THR A 145 -23.62 -1.67 5.40
N HIS A 146 -23.89 -1.08 4.23
CA HIS A 146 -24.93 -0.07 4.04
C HIS A 146 -26.30 -0.65 3.63
N GLY A 147 -26.46 -1.99 3.59
CA GLY A 147 -27.71 -2.64 3.19
C GLY A 147 -28.05 -2.55 1.70
N LYS A 148 -27.07 -2.23 0.84
CA LYS A 148 -27.21 -2.10 -0.62
C LYS A 148 -26.83 -3.36 -1.39
N ALA A 149 -26.10 -4.28 -0.77
CA ALA A 149 -25.71 -5.55 -1.38
C ALA A 149 -25.95 -6.73 -0.44
N ILE A 150 -26.04 -7.92 -1.02
CA ILE A 150 -26.14 -9.20 -0.29
C ILE A 150 -24.88 -10.01 -0.59
N LEU A 151 -24.24 -10.52 0.47
CA LEU A 151 -23.15 -11.48 0.33
C LEU A 151 -23.71 -12.86 -0.01
N SER A 152 -23.00 -13.59 -0.87
CA SER A 152 -23.29 -15.00 -1.14
C SER A 152 -23.13 -15.83 0.14
N LYS A 153 -23.65 -17.07 0.14
CA LYS A 153 -23.47 -17.98 1.29
C LYS A 153 -21.98 -18.23 1.60
N GLU A 154 -21.15 -18.30 0.57
CA GLU A 154 -19.70 -18.52 0.70
C GLU A 154 -18.98 -17.28 1.24
N GLU A 155 -19.32 -16.08 0.74
CA GLU A 155 -18.78 -14.81 1.23
C GLU A 155 -19.20 -14.55 2.69
N MET A 156 -20.44 -14.91 3.05
CA MET A 156 -20.94 -14.79 4.42
C MET A 156 -20.20 -15.72 5.37
N LEU A 157 -20.01 -16.98 4.98
CA LEU A 157 -19.20 -17.94 5.74
C LEU A 157 -17.77 -17.41 5.93
N GLY A 158 -17.16 -16.85 4.88
CA GLY A 158 -15.83 -16.24 4.95
C GLY A 158 -15.77 -15.06 5.91
N LYS A 159 -16.77 -14.18 5.86
CA LYS A 159 -16.92 -13.05 6.79
C LYS A 159 -17.02 -13.55 8.22
N ASP A 160 -17.89 -14.52 8.49
CA ASP A 160 -18.09 -15.07 9.84
C ASP A 160 -16.82 -15.72 10.37
N LEU A 161 -16.10 -16.48 9.54
CA LEU A 161 -14.79 -17.03 9.88
C LEU A 161 -13.78 -15.92 10.20
N PHE A 162 -13.68 -14.88 9.38
CA PHE A 162 -12.72 -13.78 9.54
C PHE A 162 -12.89 -13.03 10.87
N PHE A 163 -14.14 -12.85 11.31
CA PHE A 163 -14.46 -12.19 12.59
C PHE A 163 -14.57 -13.15 13.78
N SER A 164 -14.42 -14.47 13.57
CA SER A 164 -14.50 -15.47 14.64
C SER A 164 -13.19 -15.61 15.43
N GLU A 165 -13.31 -16.12 16.66
CA GLU A 165 -12.17 -16.53 17.49
C GLU A 165 -11.38 -17.70 16.89
N LYS A 166 -12.00 -18.47 15.98
CA LYS A 166 -11.32 -19.58 15.29
C LYS A 166 -10.13 -19.07 14.51
N THR A 167 -10.30 -17.99 13.73
CA THR A 167 -9.25 -17.44 12.86
C THR A 167 -8.52 -16.23 13.46
N ASN A 168 -9.18 -15.44 14.31
CA ASN A 168 -8.65 -14.20 14.88
C ASN A 168 -8.12 -13.18 13.86
N CYS A 169 -8.50 -13.26 12.57
CA CYS A 169 -8.00 -12.33 11.54
C CYS A 169 -8.29 -10.87 11.91
N SER A 170 -9.49 -10.61 12.42
CA SER A 170 -9.93 -9.27 12.84
C SER A 170 -9.18 -8.67 14.03
N GLN A 171 -8.38 -9.44 14.78
CA GLN A 171 -7.55 -8.89 15.86
C GLN A 171 -6.45 -7.96 15.32
N CYS A 172 -5.98 -8.23 14.10
CA CYS A 172 -5.02 -7.37 13.39
C CYS A 172 -5.70 -6.58 12.26
N HIS A 173 -6.70 -7.17 11.61
CA HIS A 173 -7.34 -6.61 10.42
C HIS A 173 -8.77 -6.14 10.71
N SER A 174 -8.92 -4.96 11.30
CA SER A 174 -10.20 -4.40 11.73
C SER A 174 -10.42 -2.95 11.29
N GLY A 175 -11.60 -2.42 11.60
CA GLY A 175 -11.98 -1.04 11.29
C GLY A 175 -12.17 -0.79 9.80
N PHE A 176 -12.25 0.49 9.43
CA PHE A 176 -12.55 0.91 8.06
C PHE A 176 -11.55 0.35 7.03
N ASN A 177 -10.27 0.26 7.35
CA ASN A 177 -9.24 -0.21 6.43
C ASN A 177 -8.82 -1.67 6.64
N PHE A 178 -9.49 -2.42 7.52
CA PHE A 178 -9.07 -3.79 7.84
C PHE A 178 -7.59 -3.87 8.28
N THR A 179 -7.19 -2.94 9.16
CA THR A 179 -5.88 -2.91 9.78
C THR A 179 -5.94 -2.08 11.06
N ASN A 180 -5.30 -2.59 12.11
CA ASN A 180 -5.09 -1.87 13.36
C ASN A 180 -3.82 -1.01 13.35
N TYR A 181 -3.06 -1.03 12.25
CA TYR A 181 -1.76 -0.37 12.14
C TYR A 181 -0.81 -0.74 13.29
N GLU A 182 -0.80 -1.98 13.73
CA GLU A 182 0.24 -2.48 14.63
C GLU A 182 1.38 -3.13 13.85
N PHE A 183 2.48 -3.43 14.54
CA PHE A 183 3.61 -4.14 13.97
C PHE A 183 3.60 -5.58 14.45
N LYS A 184 3.60 -6.53 13.51
CA LYS A 184 3.60 -7.97 13.80
C LYS A 184 4.60 -8.68 12.91
N ASN A 185 5.11 -9.80 13.40
CA ASN A 185 5.73 -10.82 12.59
C ASN A 185 4.72 -11.95 12.39
N ASN A 186 4.38 -12.24 11.12
CA ASN A 186 3.40 -13.24 10.76
C ASN A 186 4.00 -14.65 10.55
N GLY A 187 5.27 -14.84 10.90
CA GLY A 187 5.99 -16.10 10.74
C GLY A 187 6.27 -16.48 9.29
N LEU A 188 6.38 -15.54 8.35
CA LEU A 188 6.68 -15.85 6.94
C LEU A 188 7.99 -16.65 6.82
N TYR A 189 9.03 -16.24 7.54
CA TYR A 189 10.32 -16.90 7.59
C TYR A 189 10.77 -17.13 9.04
N GLU A 190 11.68 -18.07 9.24
CA GLU A 190 12.40 -18.22 10.50
C GLU A 190 13.56 -17.23 10.63
N ILE A 191 14.15 -16.85 9.49
CA ILE A 191 15.23 -15.86 9.39
C ILE A 191 14.85 -14.89 8.27
N TYR A 192 14.76 -13.60 8.59
CA TYR A 192 14.45 -12.54 7.62
C TYR A 192 15.74 -11.84 7.19
N SER A 193 15.90 -11.64 5.88
CA SER A 193 16.96 -10.76 5.35
C SER A 193 16.66 -9.29 5.63
N HIS A 194 15.39 -8.90 5.59
CA HIS A 194 14.94 -7.54 5.91
C HIS A 194 14.58 -7.44 7.41
N PRO A 195 15.26 -6.58 8.21
CA PRO A 195 15.05 -6.55 9.67
C PRO A 195 13.74 -5.88 10.10
N GLY A 196 12.95 -5.34 9.17
CA GLY A 196 11.70 -4.66 9.46
C GLY A 196 11.89 -3.44 10.36
N ARG A 197 10.97 -3.25 11.31
CA ARG A 197 10.95 -2.09 12.21
C ARG A 197 12.26 -1.83 12.97
N PHE A 198 13.04 -2.88 13.26
CA PHE A 198 14.37 -2.76 13.86
C PHE A 198 15.28 -1.76 13.11
N ARG A 199 15.16 -1.63 11.78
CA ARG A 199 15.95 -0.66 10.99
C ARG A 199 15.89 0.75 11.58
N LEU A 200 14.72 1.14 12.08
CA LEU A 200 14.44 2.46 12.65
C LEU A 200 14.70 2.50 14.16
N THR A 201 14.22 1.49 14.91
CA THR A 201 14.19 1.57 16.37
C THR A 201 15.44 1.04 17.05
N LYS A 202 16.22 0.18 16.37
CA LYS A 202 17.38 -0.55 16.91
C LYS A 202 17.08 -1.39 18.16
N LYS A 203 15.81 -1.71 18.42
CA LYS A 203 15.38 -2.54 19.55
C LYS A 203 15.25 -3.98 19.11
N GLU A 204 15.92 -4.91 19.77
CA GLU A 204 15.89 -6.33 19.41
C GLU A 204 14.46 -6.88 19.29
N SER A 205 13.56 -6.47 20.19
CA SER A 205 12.14 -6.85 20.16
C SER A 205 11.38 -6.44 18.88
N ASP A 206 11.92 -5.54 18.07
CA ASP A 206 11.33 -5.05 16.82
C ASP A 206 11.89 -5.75 15.56
N VAL A 207 12.78 -6.74 15.72
CA VAL A 207 13.34 -7.50 14.60
C VAL A 207 12.23 -8.24 13.86
N ALA A 208 12.20 -8.02 12.55
CA ALA A 208 11.25 -8.59 11.59
C ALA A 208 9.77 -8.30 11.91
N LEU A 209 9.48 -7.19 12.61
CA LEU A 209 8.13 -6.67 12.72
C LEU A 209 7.81 -5.74 11.55
N PHE A 210 6.63 -5.91 10.96
CA PHE A 210 6.13 -5.08 9.87
C PHE A 210 4.71 -4.59 10.20
N LYS A 211 4.37 -3.40 9.71
CA LYS A 211 3.02 -2.83 9.82
C LYS A 211 2.00 -3.78 9.20
N THR A 212 0.95 -4.12 9.93
CA THR A 212 -0.21 -4.83 9.40
C THR A 212 -0.81 -4.05 8.23
N PRO A 213 -0.83 -4.58 7.00
CA PRO A 213 -1.37 -3.85 5.86
C PRO A 213 -2.90 -3.79 5.91
N SER A 214 -3.46 -2.76 5.27
CA SER A 214 -4.88 -2.72 4.91
C SER A 214 -5.23 -3.92 4.02
N LEU A 215 -6.44 -4.47 4.17
CA LEU A 215 -6.97 -5.50 3.26
C LEU A 215 -7.94 -4.93 2.21
N ARG A 216 -8.13 -3.60 2.16
CA ARG A 216 -8.84 -2.95 1.06
C ARG A 216 -8.13 -3.25 -0.26
N ASN A 217 -8.89 -3.66 -1.28
CA ASN A 217 -8.37 -4.00 -2.62
C ASN A 217 -7.39 -5.18 -2.67
N VAL A 218 -7.36 -6.03 -1.64
CA VAL A 218 -6.36 -7.10 -1.53
C VAL A 218 -6.43 -8.10 -2.69
N GLY A 219 -7.57 -8.28 -3.35
CA GLY A 219 -7.68 -9.16 -4.51
C GLY A 219 -6.98 -8.64 -5.78
N PHE A 220 -6.58 -7.36 -5.81
CA PHE A 220 -5.91 -6.74 -6.96
C PHE A 220 -4.39 -6.56 -6.78
N THR A 221 -3.88 -6.75 -5.57
CA THR A 221 -2.52 -6.31 -5.17
C THR A 221 -1.55 -7.47 -5.01
N ALA A 222 -1.74 -8.56 -5.75
CA ALA A 222 -0.77 -9.63 -5.81
C ALA A 222 0.52 -9.16 -6.51
N PRO A 223 1.71 -9.67 -6.12
CA PRO A 223 1.94 -10.67 -5.07
C PRO A 223 1.95 -10.07 -3.65
N TYR A 224 1.83 -10.93 -2.64
CA TYR A 224 1.57 -10.58 -1.25
C TYR A 224 2.82 -10.63 -0.36
N MET A 225 2.63 -10.18 0.88
CA MET A 225 3.65 -9.99 1.93
C MET A 225 4.52 -8.75 1.71
N HIS A 226 5.57 -8.61 2.51
CA HIS A 226 6.46 -7.45 2.46
C HIS A 226 7.43 -7.48 1.28
N ASP A 227 7.67 -8.66 0.75
CA ASP A 227 8.66 -8.96 -0.29
C ASP A 227 8.03 -9.56 -1.55
N GLY A 228 6.70 -9.71 -1.60
CA GLY A 228 6.02 -10.26 -2.76
C GLY A 228 6.27 -11.75 -2.97
N SER A 229 6.59 -12.50 -1.91
CA SER A 229 6.94 -13.93 -1.96
C SER A 229 5.76 -14.88 -2.17
N ILE A 230 4.53 -14.42 -1.94
CA ILE A 230 3.32 -15.24 -2.06
C ILE A 230 2.47 -14.76 -3.24
N ALA A 231 2.07 -15.64 -4.15
CA ALA A 231 1.44 -15.25 -5.41
C ALA A 231 -0.07 -15.07 -5.31
N THR A 232 -0.75 -15.84 -4.45
CA THR A 232 -2.22 -15.89 -4.41
C THR A 232 -2.81 -15.71 -3.02
N LEU A 233 -4.04 -15.18 -2.92
CA LEU A 233 -4.77 -15.12 -1.64
C LEU A 233 -4.96 -16.51 -1.02
N THR A 234 -5.16 -17.54 -1.84
CA THR A 234 -5.24 -18.92 -1.38
C THR A 234 -3.96 -19.34 -0.66
N GLU A 235 -2.78 -18.99 -1.19
CA GLU A 235 -1.50 -19.25 -0.53
C GLU A 235 -1.33 -18.41 0.74
N VAL A 236 -1.81 -17.16 0.77
CA VAL A 236 -1.83 -16.33 1.99
C VAL A 236 -2.67 -17.01 3.08
N VAL A 237 -3.88 -17.46 2.75
CA VAL A 237 -4.75 -18.18 3.70
C VAL A 237 -4.10 -19.50 4.13
N ASN A 238 -3.44 -20.22 3.23
CA ASN A 238 -2.69 -21.44 3.57
C ASN A 238 -1.53 -21.16 4.55
N HIS A 239 -0.79 -20.06 4.34
CA HIS A 239 0.28 -19.63 5.25
C HIS A 239 -0.26 -19.45 6.68
N TYR A 240 -1.32 -18.67 6.85
CA TYR A 240 -1.93 -18.46 8.16
C TYR A 240 -2.55 -19.75 8.73
N ASN A 241 -3.17 -20.59 7.89
CA ASN A 241 -3.72 -21.87 8.33
C ASN A 241 -2.66 -22.82 8.89
N SER A 242 -1.41 -22.74 8.39
CA SER A 242 -0.28 -23.53 8.87
C SER A 242 0.30 -23.04 10.20
N GLY A 243 0.02 -21.80 10.61
CA GLY A 243 0.63 -21.16 11.79
C GLY A 243 2.03 -20.57 11.56
N GLY A 244 2.49 -20.50 10.31
CA GLY A 244 3.78 -19.92 9.92
C GLY A 244 5.01 -20.66 10.48
N ARG A 245 6.20 -20.11 10.23
CA ARG A 245 7.51 -20.55 10.70
C ARG A 245 7.78 -20.10 12.14
N ASN A 246 8.81 -20.65 12.78
CA ASN A 246 9.08 -20.41 14.20
C ASN A 246 10.11 -19.29 14.44
N HIS A 247 9.81 -18.09 13.96
CA HIS A 247 10.60 -16.90 14.30
C HIS A 247 10.40 -16.51 15.77
N ILE A 248 11.46 -16.07 16.46
CA ILE A 248 11.44 -15.73 17.89
C ILE A 248 10.42 -14.62 18.25
N HIS A 249 10.21 -13.67 17.33
CA HIS A 249 9.23 -12.58 17.49
C HIS A 249 7.90 -12.81 16.76
N LYS A 250 7.62 -14.05 16.31
CA LYS A 250 6.32 -14.37 15.72
C LYS A 250 5.21 -14.03 16.71
N SER A 251 4.16 -13.36 16.23
CA SER A 251 2.99 -13.07 17.06
C SER A 251 2.32 -14.36 17.53
N ASN A 252 1.98 -14.44 18.82
CA ASN A 252 1.26 -15.58 19.42
C ASN A 252 -0.14 -15.80 18.82
N LEU A 253 -0.68 -14.81 18.11
CA LEU A 253 -1.94 -14.95 17.36
C LEU A 253 -1.79 -15.86 16.14
N ILE A 254 -0.57 -16.05 15.65
CA ILE A 254 -0.28 -16.88 14.48
C ILE A 254 -0.08 -18.32 14.93
N ARG A 255 -1.14 -19.11 14.79
CA ARG A 255 -1.21 -20.53 15.17
C ARG A 255 -1.90 -21.32 14.06
N PRO A 256 -1.70 -22.64 13.98
CA PRO A 256 -2.49 -23.47 13.08
C PRO A 256 -4.00 -23.26 13.31
N LEU A 257 -4.75 -23.11 12.21
CA LEU A 257 -6.18 -22.76 12.27
C LEU A 257 -7.10 -23.97 12.02
N GLY A 258 -6.58 -25.04 11.41
CA GLY A 258 -7.36 -26.25 11.12
C GLY A 258 -8.53 -26.00 10.17
N LEU A 259 -8.36 -25.08 9.22
CA LEU A 259 -9.38 -24.74 8.24
C LEU A 259 -9.52 -25.85 7.18
N THR A 260 -10.76 -26.22 6.89
CA THR A 260 -11.08 -27.07 5.74
C THR A 260 -10.88 -26.33 4.42
N GLU A 261 -10.81 -27.05 3.30
CA GLU A 261 -10.73 -26.41 1.97
C GLU A 261 -11.89 -25.45 1.68
N ASN A 262 -13.10 -25.80 2.14
CA ASN A 262 -14.27 -24.94 1.95
C ASN A 262 -14.16 -23.65 2.79
N GLU A 263 -13.67 -23.73 4.02
CA GLU A 263 -13.45 -22.55 4.88
C GLU A 263 -12.36 -21.63 4.32
N LYS A 264 -11.28 -22.20 3.74
CA LYS A 264 -10.24 -21.41 3.08
C LYS A 264 -10.78 -20.68 1.86
N LYS A 265 -11.56 -21.36 1.01
CA LYS A 265 -12.22 -20.74 -0.15
C LYS A 265 -13.18 -19.63 0.27
N ALA A 266 -13.97 -19.88 1.33
CA ALA A 266 -14.88 -18.89 1.88
C ALA A 266 -14.14 -17.63 2.36
N LEU A 267 -13.02 -17.77 3.07
CA LEU A 267 -12.18 -16.62 3.46
C LEU A 267 -11.68 -15.84 2.24
N VAL A 268 -11.18 -16.52 1.21
CA VAL A 268 -10.75 -15.86 -0.03
C VAL A 268 -11.91 -15.14 -0.71
N ALA A 269 -13.08 -15.76 -0.79
CA ALA A 269 -14.29 -15.14 -1.33
C ALA A 269 -14.67 -13.87 -0.55
N PHE A 270 -14.60 -13.91 0.77
CA PHE A 270 -14.81 -12.73 1.61
C PHE A 270 -13.78 -11.63 1.35
N LEU A 271 -12.49 -11.96 1.22
CA LEU A 271 -11.46 -10.96 0.92
C LEU A 271 -11.70 -10.25 -0.41
N HIS A 272 -12.22 -10.95 -1.42
CA HIS A 272 -12.63 -10.33 -2.68
C HIS A 272 -13.83 -9.39 -2.56
N THR A 273 -14.62 -9.45 -1.48
CA THR A 273 -15.66 -8.44 -1.22
C THR A 273 -15.09 -7.08 -0.83
N LEU A 274 -13.80 -7.03 -0.48
CA LEU A 274 -13.07 -5.79 -0.11
C LEU A 274 -12.48 -5.06 -1.33
N ASP A 275 -12.71 -5.58 -2.53
CA ASP A 275 -12.21 -5.07 -3.79
C ASP A 275 -13.12 -3.97 -4.36
N ASP A 276 -12.57 -2.78 -4.57
CA ASP A 276 -13.27 -1.62 -5.14
C ASP A 276 -12.93 -1.48 -6.63
N TYR A 277 -13.78 -2.04 -7.48
CA TYR A 277 -13.63 -1.99 -8.94
C TYR A 277 -13.77 -0.57 -9.51
N VAL A 278 -14.44 0.34 -8.80
CA VAL A 278 -14.60 1.74 -9.22
C VAL A 278 -13.26 2.47 -9.10
N LEU A 279 -12.47 2.18 -8.07
CA LEU A 279 -11.13 2.76 -7.90
C LEU A 279 -10.24 2.46 -9.11
N LEU A 280 -10.29 1.23 -9.63
CA LEU A 280 -9.40 0.76 -10.72
C LEU A 280 -9.58 1.53 -12.03
N THR A 281 -10.74 2.13 -12.24
CA THR A 281 -11.10 2.81 -13.49
C THR A 281 -11.55 4.26 -13.28
N ASN A 282 -11.36 4.82 -12.08
CA ASN A 282 -11.74 6.18 -11.76
C ASN A 282 -11.01 7.19 -12.68
N PRO A 283 -11.73 7.91 -13.57
CA PRO A 283 -11.12 8.79 -14.57
C PRO A 283 -10.50 10.06 -13.94
N TYR A 284 -10.86 10.39 -12.71
CA TYR A 284 -10.25 11.50 -12.00
C TYR A 284 -8.83 11.19 -11.54
N LEU A 285 -8.48 9.90 -11.40
CA LEU A 285 -7.17 9.46 -10.93
C LEU A 285 -6.22 9.06 -12.08
N SER A 286 -6.72 8.68 -13.25
CA SER A 286 -5.87 8.36 -14.42
C SER A 286 -5.45 9.62 -15.19
N GLU A 287 -4.22 9.68 -15.71
CA GLU A 287 -3.88 10.59 -16.81
C GLU A 287 -4.51 10.17 -18.13
#